data_AF-A0A166CQK4-F1
#
_entry.id   AF-A0A166CQK4-F1
#
_cell.length_a   1.000
_cell.length_b   1.000
_cell.length_c   1.000
_cell.angle_alpha   90.00
_cell.angle_beta   90.00
_cell.angle_gamma   90.00
#
_symmetry.space_group_name_H-M   'P 1'
#
loop_
_entity.id
_entity.type
_entity.pdbx_description
1 polymer ?
#
loop_
_entity_poly.entity_id
_entity_poly.type
_entity_poly.pdbx_seq_one_letter_code
_entity_poly.pdbx_strand_id
1 'polypeptide(L)'
;MGRGTISVRSQAGSMPKTYAATSKHGAKAEGKSKLRDQLEAAGGTVTRTIRDGFVVEMSRVQRSVFMRDHPDTHLADLAVEGV
;
A
#
# COMPACT_ATOMS: atom_id res chain seq x y z
N MET A 1 -5.38 -4.26 -41.60
CA MET A 1 -4.63 -5.01 -40.56
C MET A 1 -4.85 -4.31 -39.22
N GLY A 2 -5.41 -5.03 -38.26
CA GLY A 2 -6.10 -4.49 -37.09
C GLY A 2 -5.18 -3.81 -36.07
N ARG A 3 -5.56 -2.59 -35.69
CA ARG A 3 -5.05 -1.87 -34.51
C ARG A 3 -5.74 -2.46 -33.30
N GLY A 4 -5.15 -3.51 -32.72
CA GLY A 4 -5.59 -4.06 -31.44
C GLY A 4 -5.34 -3.05 -30.34
N THR A 5 -6.41 -2.41 -29.87
CA THR A 5 -6.45 -1.58 -28.68
C THR A 5 -5.87 -2.35 -27.51
N ILE A 6 -4.71 -1.88 -27.03
CA ILE A 6 -4.02 -2.41 -25.85
C ILE A 6 -5.02 -2.44 -24.70
N SER A 7 -5.11 -3.61 -24.05
CA SER A 7 -5.97 -3.95 -22.93
C SER A 7 -5.75 -3.05 -21.71
N VAL A 8 -6.20 -1.80 -21.75
CA VAL A 8 -6.16 -0.85 -20.62
C VAL A 8 -6.98 -1.32 -19.42
N ARG A 9 -7.84 -2.33 -19.59
CA ARG A 9 -8.64 -2.90 -18.50
C ARG A 9 -7.86 -3.87 -17.61
N SER A 10 -6.78 -4.48 -18.11
CA SER A 10 -5.93 -5.39 -17.33
C SER A 10 -4.83 -4.68 -16.54
N GLN A 11 -4.54 -3.42 -16.87
CA GLN A 11 -3.45 -2.66 -16.25
C GLN A 11 -3.87 -1.89 -15.00
N ALA A 12 -5.16 -1.57 -14.85
CA ALA A 12 -5.68 -0.85 -13.67
C ALA A 12 -5.62 -1.68 -12.36
N GLY A 13 -5.55 -3.01 -12.45
CA GLY A 13 -5.32 -3.90 -11.30
C GLY A 13 -3.85 -3.99 -10.87
N SER A 14 -2.94 -3.57 -11.74
CA SER A 14 -1.48 -3.64 -11.56
C SER A 14 -0.83 -2.27 -11.39
N MET A 15 -1.58 -1.18 -11.46
CA MET A 15 -1.04 0.13 -11.14
C MET A 15 -0.84 0.21 -9.63
N PRO A 16 0.42 0.37 -9.17
CA PRO A 16 0.68 0.54 -7.75
C PRO A 16 -0.05 1.79 -7.27
N LYS A 17 -0.73 1.65 -6.15
CA LYS A 17 -1.43 2.75 -5.49
C LYS A 17 -0.73 3.08 -4.20
N THR A 18 -0.75 4.36 -3.86
CA THR A 18 -0.23 4.84 -2.60
C THR A 18 -1.30 4.70 -1.52
N TYR A 19 -0.93 4.09 -0.39
CA TYR A 19 -1.78 3.93 0.78
C TYR A 19 -1.10 4.50 2.01
N ALA A 20 -1.88 5.07 2.93
CA ALA A 20 -1.46 5.33 4.29
C ALA A 20 -1.67 4.06 5.13
N ALA A 21 -0.57 3.43 5.52
CA ALA A 21 -0.54 2.33 6.47
C ALA A 21 -0.42 2.88 7.89
N THR A 22 -1.47 2.71 8.68
CA THR A 22 -1.50 3.06 10.11
C THR A 22 -1.82 1.82 10.92
N SER A 23 -1.06 1.56 11.99
CA SER A 23 -1.34 0.44 12.89
C SER A 23 -1.71 0.98 14.27
N LYS A 24 -2.57 0.27 15.00
CA LYS A 24 -2.88 0.60 16.41
C LYS A 24 -1.61 0.67 17.29
N HIS A 25 -0.56 -0.04 16.89
CA HIS A 25 0.75 -0.03 17.55
C HIS A 25 1.76 0.95 16.91
N GLY A 26 1.43 1.55 15.77
CA GLY A 26 2.31 2.45 15.00
C GLY A 26 2.65 3.76 15.70
N ALA A 27 1.92 4.13 16.75
CA ALA A 27 2.27 5.26 17.62
C ALA A 27 3.49 4.97 18.53
N LYS A 28 3.82 3.69 18.77
CA LYS A 28 5.01 3.28 19.52
C LYS A 28 6.17 3.02 18.54
N ALA A 29 7.39 3.43 18.90
CA ALA A 29 8.58 3.26 18.03
C ALA A 29 8.77 1.80 17.57
N GLU A 30 8.60 0.84 18.48
CA GLU A 30 8.74 -0.59 18.18
C GLU A 30 7.64 -1.10 17.23
N GLY A 31 6.40 -0.64 17.40
CA GLY A 31 5.30 -0.98 16.51
C GLY A 31 5.45 -0.35 15.11
N LYS A 32 6.11 0.81 15.03
CA LYS A 32 6.48 1.44 13.76
C LYS A 32 7.51 0.63 13.00
N SER A 33 8.58 0.17 13.65
CA SER A 33 9.57 -0.69 12.99
C SER A 33 8.97 -2.02 12.50
N LYS A 34 8.10 -2.65 13.32
CA LYS A 34 7.36 -3.87 12.92
C LYS A 34 6.44 -3.63 11.73
N LEU A 35 5.68 -2.53 11.74
CA LEU A 35 4.80 -2.16 10.64
C LEU A 35 5.57 -1.99 9.33
N ARG A 36 6.72 -1.32 9.38
CA ARG A 36 7.58 -1.16 8.21
C ARG A 36 8.02 -2.51 7.64
N ASP A 37 8.54 -3.39 8.49
CA ASP A 37 9.00 -4.73 8.09
C ASP A 37 7.88 -5.56 7.45
N GLN A 38 6.67 -5.54 8.03
CA GLN A 38 5.49 -6.20 7.46
C GLN A 38 5.10 -5.64 6.08
N LEU A 39 5.17 -4.33 5.90
CA LEU A 39 4.87 -3.68 4.63
C LEU A 39 5.87 -4.06 3.54
N GLU A 40 7.17 -4.08 3.88
CA GLU A 40 8.24 -4.50 2.97
C GLU A 40 8.12 -6.00 2.64
N ALA A 41 7.81 -6.85 3.62
CA ALA A 41 7.59 -8.29 3.45
C ALA A 41 6.39 -8.61 2.53
N ALA A 42 5.35 -7.77 2.56
CA ALA A 42 4.21 -7.88 1.64
C ALA A 42 4.49 -7.35 0.22
N GLY A 43 5.72 -6.92 -0.04
CA GLY A 43 6.15 -6.35 -1.32
C GLY A 43 5.65 -4.92 -1.53
N GLY A 44 5.29 -4.21 -0.46
CA GLY A 44 4.97 -2.80 -0.49
C GLY A 44 6.24 -1.95 -0.34
N THR A 45 6.35 -0.88 -1.13
CA THR A 45 7.46 0.06 -1.03
C THR A 45 7.09 1.21 -0.10
N VAL A 46 7.77 1.31 1.04
CA VAL A 46 7.57 2.44 1.96
C VAL A 46 8.22 3.69 1.38
N THR A 47 7.41 4.70 1.05
CA THR A 47 7.88 5.95 0.43
C THR A 47 8.09 7.07 1.44
N ARG A 48 7.28 7.11 2.49
CA ARG A 48 7.30 8.20 3.49
C ARG A 48 6.89 7.68 4.87
N THR A 49 7.48 8.24 5.93
CA THR A 49 7.01 8.04 7.31
C THR A 49 5.98 9.11 7.68
N ILE A 50 4.88 8.72 8.34
CA ILE A 50 3.86 9.64 8.88
C ILE A 50 3.76 9.50 10.40
N ARG A 51 2.97 10.37 11.05
CA ARG A 51 2.88 10.44 12.52
C ARG A 51 2.52 9.09 13.15
N ASP A 52 1.56 8.37 12.57
CA ASP A 52 1.01 7.12 13.12
C ASP A 52 1.31 5.88 12.26
N GLY A 53 2.27 5.97 11.32
CA GLY A 53 2.63 4.85 10.45
C GLY A 53 3.47 5.26 9.25
N PHE A 54 3.15 4.71 8.07
CA PHE A 54 3.90 4.92 6.82
C PHE A 54 2.98 5.14 5.63
N VAL A 55 3.52 5.78 4.62
CA VAL A 55 2.98 5.77 3.27
C VAL A 55 3.69 4.68 2.50
N VAL A 56 2.89 3.79 1.93
CA VAL A 56 3.36 2.61 1.22
C VAL A 56 2.72 2.58 -0.16
N GLU A 57 3.53 2.27 -1.14
CA GLU A 57 3.07 2.01 -2.49
C GLU A 57 2.95 0.50 -2.70
N MET A 58 1.75 0.02 -3.03
CA MET A 58 1.50 -1.40 -3.28
C MET A 58 0.30 -1.59 -4.21
N SER A 59 0.18 -2.78 -4.78
CA SER A 59 -0.97 -3.15 -5.60
C SER A 59 -2.22 -3.41 -4.75
N ARG A 60 -3.40 -3.30 -5.34
CA ARG A 60 -4.67 -3.62 -4.63
C ARG A 60 -4.70 -5.06 -4.11
N VAL A 61 -4.08 -5.99 -4.85
CA VAL A 61 -3.94 -7.40 -4.45
C VAL A 61 -3.06 -7.54 -3.22
N GLN A 62 -1.88 -6.90 -3.22
CA GLN A 62 -0.96 -6.89 -2.06
C GLN A 62 -1.63 -6.30 -0.83
N ARG A 63 -2.36 -5.18 -0.97
CA ARG A 63 -3.17 -4.59 0.10
C ARG A 63 -4.17 -5.60 0.66
N SER A 64 -4.95 -6.26 -0.18
CA SER A 64 -5.95 -7.22 0.29
C SER A 64 -5.32 -8.40 1.04
N VAL A 65 -4.18 -8.90 0.56
CA VAL A 65 -3.44 -9.98 1.24
C VAL A 65 -2.90 -9.49 2.58
N PHE A 66 -2.28 -8.32 2.60
CA PHE A 66 -1.74 -7.70 3.81
C PHE A 66 -2.82 -7.44 4.87
N MET A 67 -3.97 -6.87 4.47
CA MET A 67 -5.09 -6.62 5.40
C MET A 67 -5.70 -7.91 5.96
N ARG A 68 -5.58 -9.03 5.22
CA ARG A 68 -6.03 -10.34 5.70
C ARG A 68 -5.07 -10.92 6.74
N ASP A 69 -3.77 -10.73 6.56
CA ASP A 69 -2.73 -11.22 7.47
C ASP A 69 -2.57 -10.31 8.72
N HIS A 70 -2.84 -9.02 8.56
CA HIS A 70 -2.68 -8.00 9.59
C HIS A 70 -3.98 -7.21 9.81
N PRO A 71 -4.99 -7.80 10.49
CA PRO A 71 -6.26 -7.13 10.77
C PRO A 71 -6.10 -5.91 11.69
N ASP A 72 -4.98 -5.82 12.42
CA ASP A 72 -4.64 -4.70 13.30
C ASP A 72 -4.05 -3.48 12.57
N THR A 73 -3.86 -3.59 11.26
CA THR A 73 -3.30 -2.53 10.41
C THR A 73 -4.34 -2.03 9.43
N HIS A 74 -4.50 -0.71 9.39
CA HIS A 74 -5.40 -0.01 8.49
C HIS A 74 -4.63 0.57 7.31
N LEU A 75 -5.09 0.27 6.09
CA LEU A 75 -4.57 0.83 4.85
C LEU A 75 -5.63 1.73 4.22
N ALA A 76 -5.44 3.05 4.30
CA ALA A 76 -6.29 4.05 3.66
C ALA A 76 -5.73 4.44 2.29
N ASP A 77 -6.59 4.59 1.29
CA ASP A 77 -6.20 5.06 -0.05
C ASP A 77 -5.77 6.53 0.05
N LEU A 78 -4.52 6.82 -0.32
CA LEU A 78 -4.09 8.19 -0.51
C LEU A 78 -4.25 8.48 -1.99
N ALA A 79 -5.36 9.14 -2.34
CA ALA A 79 -5.42 9.85 -3.60
C ALA A 79 -4.32 10.91 -3.56
N VAL A 80 -3.19 10.62 -4.18
CA VAL A 80 -2.21 11.64 -4.51
C VAL A 80 -2.91 12.49 -5.57
N GLU A 81 -3.61 13.54 -5.13
CA GLU A 81 -4.06 14.58 -6.04
C GLU A 81 -2.81 15.11 -6.72
N GLY A 82 -2.66 14.77 -8.00
CA GLY A 82 -1.58 15.26 -8.83
C GLY A 82 -1.65 16.78 -8.84
N VAL A 83 -0.62 17.42 -8.28
CA VAL A 83 -0.29 18.82 -8.50
C VAL A 83 0.31 18.98 -9.88
#